data_AF-A0AAU2V1B0-F1
#
_entry.id   AF-A0AAU2V1B0-F1
#
_cell.length_a   1.000
_cell.length_b   1.000
_cell.length_c   1.000
_cell.angle_alpha   90.00
_cell.angle_beta   90.00
_cell.angle_gamma   90.00
#
_symmetry.space_group_name_H-M   'P 1'
#
loop_
_entity.id
_entity.type
_entity.pdbx_description
1 polymer ?
#
loop_
_entity_poly.entity_id
_entity_poly.type
_entity_poly.pdbx_seq_one_letter_code
_entity_poly.pdbx_strand_id
1 'polypeptide(L)'
;MASGKVTDFAGEAAAADAGVLRDCTPMMRAALNACLVHKARRRARYDLTTMFTKRITTKVKKAKEKLEEIRECRTGITPDPAFGSSGAVVDPFPDGNVPYLDGTGQGFPAT
;
A
#
# COMPACT_ATOMS: atom_id res chain seq x y z
N MET A 1 -6.60 -12.58 -24.02
CA MET A 1 -7.82 -13.32 -23.64
C MET A 1 -7.43 -14.69 -23.08
N ALA A 2 -7.32 -14.84 -21.75
CA ALA A 2 -7.09 -16.13 -21.07
C ALA A 2 -7.72 -16.15 -19.66
N SER A 3 -8.64 -15.23 -19.38
CA SER A 3 -9.20 -15.03 -18.04
C SER A 3 -10.38 -15.95 -17.71
N GLY A 4 -11.07 -16.51 -18.72
CA GLY A 4 -12.24 -17.39 -18.50
C GLY A 4 -11.86 -18.80 -18.04
N LYS A 5 -10.86 -19.41 -18.66
CA LYS A 5 -10.47 -20.80 -18.35
C LYS A 5 -9.98 -20.97 -16.90
N VAL A 6 -9.26 -19.97 -16.36
CA VAL A 6 -8.72 -20.03 -15.00
C VAL A 6 -9.80 -19.93 -13.93
N THR A 7 -10.89 -19.18 -14.19
CA THR A 7 -12.03 -19.11 -13.26
C THR A 7 -12.84 -20.40 -13.25
N ASP A 8 -13.00 -21.03 -14.41
CA ASP A 8 -13.74 -22.29 -14.54
C ASP A 8 -13.00 -23.44 -13.84
N PHE A 9 -11.69 -23.59 -14.07
CA PHE A 9 -10.86 -24.58 -13.36
C PHE A 9 -10.75 -24.32 -11.85
N ALA A 10 -10.80 -23.06 -11.42
CA ALA A 10 -10.78 -22.71 -9.99
C ALA A 10 -12.13 -22.90 -9.28
N GLY A 11 -13.23 -22.98 -10.04
CA GLY A 11 -14.55 -23.41 -9.57
C GLY A 11 -14.61 -24.92 -9.42
N GLU A 12 -14.17 -25.65 -10.45
CA GLU A 12 -14.14 -27.11 -10.46
C GLU A 12 -13.16 -27.70 -9.44
N ALA A 13 -11.97 -27.11 -9.27
CA ALA A 13 -11.00 -27.53 -8.24
C ALA A 13 -11.48 -27.29 -6.80
N ALA A 14 -12.37 -26.30 -6.58
CA ALA A 14 -12.91 -26.03 -5.25
C ALA A 14 -14.11 -26.94 -4.90
N ALA A 15 -14.77 -27.51 -5.92
CA ALA A 15 -15.83 -28.51 -5.77
C ALA A 15 -15.29 -29.96 -5.78
N ALA A 16 -14.08 -30.17 -6.30
CA ALA A 16 -13.39 -31.46 -6.27
C ALA A 16 -12.89 -31.78 -4.85
N ASP A 17 -13.53 -32.76 -4.21
CA ASP A 17 -13.07 -33.35 -2.95
C ASP A 17 -11.69 -34.03 -3.11
N ALA A 18 -10.96 -34.25 -2.01
CA ALA A 18 -9.63 -34.87 -2.01
C ALA A 18 -9.61 -36.24 -2.72
N GLY A 19 -10.74 -36.96 -2.73
CA GLY A 19 -10.92 -38.19 -3.51
C GLY A 19 -10.89 -37.97 -5.03
N VAL A 20 -11.52 -36.91 -5.54
CA VAL A 20 -11.55 -36.59 -6.97
C VAL A 20 -10.17 -36.17 -7.47
N LEU A 21 -9.42 -35.43 -6.65
CA LEU A 21 -8.03 -35.10 -6.95
C LEU A 21 -7.13 -36.34 -7.01
N ARG A 22 -7.41 -37.37 -6.20
CA ARG A 22 -6.66 -38.65 -6.21
C ARG A 22 -6.89 -39.46 -7.49
N ASP A 23 -8.06 -39.37 -8.10
CA ASP A 23 -8.40 -40.16 -9.30
C ASP A 23 -8.05 -39.44 -10.62
N CYS A 24 -7.70 -38.15 -10.55
CA CYS A 24 -7.24 -37.37 -11.72
C CYS A 24 -5.88 -37.84 -12.26
N THR A 25 -5.69 -37.73 -13.59
CA THR A 25 -4.37 -37.93 -14.21
C THR A 25 -3.34 -36.96 -13.61
N PRO A 26 -2.06 -37.35 -13.52
CA PRO A 26 -1.04 -36.54 -12.84
C PRO A 26 -0.89 -35.13 -13.41
N MET A 27 -1.07 -34.96 -14.73
CA MET A 27 -1.05 -33.65 -15.39
C MET A 27 -2.24 -32.77 -14.97
N MET A 28 -3.45 -33.33 -14.93
CA MET A 28 -4.65 -32.60 -14.51
C MET A 28 -4.59 -32.23 -13.03
N ARG A 29 -4.09 -33.13 -12.18
CA ARG A 29 -3.88 -32.88 -10.75
C ARG A 29 -2.91 -31.72 -10.50
N ALA A 30 -1.81 -31.65 -11.26
CA ALA A 30 -0.85 -30.55 -11.15
C ALA A 30 -1.48 -29.19 -11.53
N ALA A 31 -2.29 -29.16 -12.60
CA ALA A 31 -3.00 -27.96 -13.02
C ALA A 31 -4.03 -27.48 -11.97
N LEU A 32 -4.82 -28.41 -11.40
CA LEU A 32 -5.80 -28.10 -10.35
C LEU A 32 -5.11 -27.58 -9.08
N ASN A 33 -4.02 -28.21 -8.65
CA ASN A 33 -3.22 -27.75 -7.51
C ASN A 33 -2.66 -26.35 -7.74
N ALA A 34 -2.11 -26.08 -8.94
CA ALA A 34 -1.62 -24.74 -9.29
C ALA A 34 -2.73 -23.69 -9.24
N CYS A 35 -3.94 -24.02 -9.71
CA CYS A 35 -5.10 -23.13 -9.64
C CYS A 35 -5.54 -22.85 -8.20
N LEU A 36 -5.59 -23.89 -7.35
CA LEU A 36 -5.94 -23.74 -5.92
C LEU A 36 -4.93 -22.88 -5.17
N VAL A 37 -3.62 -23.13 -5.36
CA VAL A 37 -2.56 -22.31 -4.77
C VAL A 37 -2.66 -20.86 -5.24
N HIS A 38 -2.90 -20.65 -6.53
CA HIS A 38 -3.08 -19.31 -7.08
C HIS A 38 -4.29 -18.58 -6.46
N LYS A 39 -5.42 -19.28 -6.29
CA LYS A 39 -6.64 -18.74 -5.65
C LYS A 39 -6.40 -18.40 -4.19
N ALA A 40 -5.77 -19.30 -3.43
CA ALA A 40 -5.42 -19.08 -2.03
C ALA A 40 -4.48 -17.88 -1.86
N ARG A 41 -3.43 -17.78 -2.70
CA ARG A 41 -2.50 -16.64 -2.72
C ARG A 41 -3.21 -15.33 -3.04
N ARG A 42 -4.12 -15.31 -4.02
CA ARG A 42 -4.90 -14.11 -4.35
C ARG A 42 -5.79 -13.68 -3.19
N ARG A 43 -6.47 -14.62 -2.52
CA ARG A 43 -7.32 -14.29 -1.37
C ARG A 43 -6.53 -13.72 -0.20
N ALA A 44 -5.42 -14.36 0.17
CA ALA A 44 -4.55 -13.88 1.24
C ALA A 44 -4.03 -12.45 0.95
N ARG A 45 -3.66 -12.16 -0.30
CA ARG A 45 -3.24 -10.81 -0.71
C ARG A 45 -4.38 -9.80 -0.63
N TYR A 46 -5.59 -10.18 -1.03
CA TYR A 46 -6.76 -9.30 -0.94
C TYR A 46 -7.06 -8.94 0.51
N ASP A 47 -7.10 -9.94 1.40
CA ASP A 47 -7.37 -9.73 2.83
C ASP A 47 -6.30 -8.83 3.48
N LEU A 48 -5.02 -9.05 3.15
CA LEU A 48 -3.91 -8.18 3.57
C LEU A 48 -4.09 -6.73 3.10
N THR A 49 -4.40 -6.52 1.82
CA THR A 49 -4.64 -5.18 1.27
C THR A 49 -5.81 -4.50 1.98
N THR A 50 -6.92 -5.22 2.22
CA THR A 50 -8.06 -4.68 2.95
C THR A 50 -7.68 -4.25 4.38
N MET A 51 -6.96 -5.10 5.12
CA MET A 51 -6.54 -4.79 6.49
C MET A 51 -5.52 -3.65 6.53
N PHE A 52 -4.58 -3.62 5.60
CA PHE A 52 -3.58 -2.57 5.48
C PHE A 52 -4.21 -1.22 5.15
N THR A 53 -5.07 -1.18 4.14
CA THR A 53 -5.82 0.03 3.76
C THR A 53 -6.64 0.55 4.93
N LYS A 54 -7.39 -0.31 5.63
CA LYS A 54 -8.14 0.08 6.85
C LYS A 54 -7.21 0.69 7.91
N ARG A 55 -6.07 0.05 8.18
CA ARG A 55 -5.08 0.51 9.17
C ARG A 55 -4.53 1.89 8.80
N ILE A 56 -4.15 2.10 7.53
CA ILE A 56 -3.66 3.37 7.03
C ILE A 56 -4.75 4.44 7.10
N THR A 57 -5.98 4.14 6.68
CA THR A 57 -7.09 5.09 6.75
C THR A 57 -7.28 5.58 8.19
N THR A 58 -7.24 4.70 9.20
CA THR A 58 -7.33 5.12 10.60
C THR A 58 -6.15 6.01 11.01
N LYS A 59 -4.92 5.67 10.62
CA LYS A 59 -3.74 6.51 10.93
C LYS A 59 -3.82 7.89 10.27
N VAL A 60 -4.22 7.94 8.99
CA VAL A 60 -4.37 9.20 8.24
C VAL A 60 -5.47 10.07 8.85
N LYS A 61 -6.60 9.49 9.26
CA LYS A 61 -7.66 10.22 9.97
C LYS A 61 -7.13 10.86 11.26
N LYS A 62 -6.46 10.08 12.11
CA LYS A 62 -5.85 10.60 13.35
C LYS A 62 -4.79 11.67 13.09
N ALA A 63 -3.98 11.52 12.04
CA ALA A 63 -2.97 12.51 11.67
C ALA A 63 -3.62 13.82 11.21
N LYS A 64 -4.71 13.73 10.44
CA LYS A 64 -5.50 14.90 10.03
C LYS A 64 -6.15 15.59 11.22
N GLU A 65 -6.76 14.85 12.14
CA GLU A 65 -7.34 15.40 13.37
C GLU A 65 -6.29 16.18 14.18
N LYS A 66 -5.11 15.59 14.41
CA LYS A 66 -4.00 16.28 15.09
C LYS A 66 -3.48 17.50 14.32
N LEU A 67 -3.50 17.44 12.99
CA LEU A 67 -3.08 18.56 12.17
C LEU A 67 -4.06 19.73 12.30
N GLU A 68 -5.37 19.47 12.30
CA GLU A 68 -6.38 20.50 12.54
C GLU A 68 -6.28 21.06 13.96
N GLU A 69 -6.05 20.22 14.98
CA GLU A 69 -5.81 20.67 16.36
C GLU A 69 -4.62 21.66 16.46
N ILE A 70 -3.50 21.34 15.79
CA ILE A 70 -2.34 22.24 15.73
C ILE A 70 -2.68 23.55 14.99
N ARG A 71 -3.47 23.47 13.92
CA ARG A 71 -3.88 24.66 13.15
C ARG A 71 -4.77 25.57 13.98
N GLU A 72 -5.74 25.01 14.70
CA GLU A 72 -6.63 25.75 15.60
C GLU A 72 -5.83 26.42 16.72
N CYS A 73 -4.92 25.68 17.37
CA CYS A 73 -4.00 26.22 18.37
C CYS A 73 -3.16 27.39 17.81
N ARG A 74 -2.64 27.25 16.58
CA ARG A 74 -1.86 28.31 15.92
C ARG A 74 -2.72 29.53 15.59
N THR A 75 -3.98 29.37 15.19
CA THR A 75 -4.87 30.50 14.89
C THR A 75 -5.38 31.25 16.12
N GLY A 76 -5.32 30.65 17.31
CA GLY A 76 -5.63 31.31 18.59
C GLY A 76 -4.47 32.11 19.18
N ILE A 77 -3.25 31.95 18.64
CA ILE A 77 -2.09 32.76 19.00
C ILE A 77 -2.15 34.03 18.15
N THR A 78 -2.71 35.11 18.72
CA THR A 78 -2.43 36.46 18.23
C THR A 78 -0.91 36.63 18.16
N PRO A 79 -0.32 36.93 16.99
CA PRO A 79 1.11 37.10 16.89
C PRO A 79 1.51 38.32 17.73
N ASP A 80 2.24 38.08 18.81
CA ASP A 80 2.97 39.15 19.49
C ASP A 80 3.87 39.82 18.43
N PRO A 81 3.85 41.16 18.32
CA PRO A 81 4.58 41.89 17.27
C PRO A 81 6.11 41.76 17.35
N ALA A 82 6.65 40.94 18.26
CA ALA A 82 8.07 40.71 18.47
C ALA A 82 8.66 39.49 17.73
N PHE A 83 7.85 38.60 17.13
CA PHE A 83 8.40 37.39 16.45
C PHE A 83 8.84 37.61 14.99
N GLY A 84 8.88 38.87 14.54
CA GLY A 84 9.41 39.23 13.23
C GLY A 84 10.93 39.42 13.26
N SER A 85 11.72 38.34 13.19
CA SER A 85 13.09 38.38 12.64
C SER A 85 13.80 37.01 12.68
N SER A 86 13.37 36.06 11.86
CA SER A 86 14.33 35.08 11.30
C SER A 86 13.76 34.46 10.02
N GLY A 87 13.66 35.29 8.99
CA GLY A 87 13.36 34.82 7.65
C GLY A 87 14.62 34.25 7.00
N ALA A 88 14.90 32.96 7.23
CA ALA A 88 15.59 32.18 6.19
C ALA A 88 14.53 31.88 5.13
N VAL A 89 14.52 32.68 4.07
CA VAL A 89 13.77 32.38 2.84
C VAL A 89 14.34 31.07 2.32
N VAL A 90 13.64 29.97 2.55
CA VAL A 90 13.92 28.71 1.86
C VAL A 90 13.27 28.87 0.50
N ASP A 91 14.11 29.03 -0.53
CA ASP A 91 13.64 29.17 -1.91
C ASP A 91 12.71 28.00 -2.28
N PRO A 92 11.64 28.25 -3.06
CA PRO A 92 10.80 27.19 -3.56
C PRO A 92 11.64 26.23 -4.40
N PHE A 93 11.60 24.96 -4.01
CA PHE A 93 12.32 23.85 -4.62
C PHE A 93 12.06 23.83 -6.13
N PRO A 94 13.07 24.05 -7.00
CA PRO A 94 12.86 24.04 -8.43
C PRO A 94 12.59 22.60 -8.87
N ASP A 95 11.41 22.40 -9.46
CA ASP A 95 11.00 21.29 -10.31
C ASP A 95 11.56 19.91 -9.97
N GLY A 96 10.85 19.20 -9.08
CA GLY A 96 10.61 17.77 -9.25
C GLY A 96 11.76 16.79 -9.01
N ASN A 97 12.97 17.23 -8.67
CA ASN A 97 14.05 16.31 -8.30
C ASN A 97 14.22 16.21 -6.79
N VAL A 98 13.46 15.34 -6.12
CA VAL A 98 13.70 15.03 -4.71
C VAL A 98 15.08 14.36 -4.62
N PRO A 99 16.10 14.97 -3.98
CA PRO A 99 17.37 14.29 -3.78
C PRO A 99 17.08 13.04 -2.95
N TYR A 100 17.44 11.88 -3.50
CA TYR A 100 17.43 10.64 -2.74
C TYR A 100 18.48 10.79 -1.63
N LEU A 101 18.02 11.17 -0.44
CA LEU A 101 18.85 11.21 0.75
C LEU A 101 19.18 9.76 1.09
N ASP A 102 20.47 9.39 1.04
CA ASP A 102 20.88 8.18 1.72
C ASP A 102 20.66 8.35 3.24
N GLY A 103 20.63 7.24 3.98
CA GLY A 103 20.37 7.23 5.41
C GLY A 103 21.35 8.01 6.30
N THR A 104 22.32 8.74 5.72
CA THR A 104 23.27 9.62 6.39
C THR A 104 23.07 11.12 6.10
N GLY A 105 22.11 11.49 5.23
CA GLY A 105 21.71 12.88 5.00
C GLY A 105 22.67 13.73 4.16
N GLN A 106 23.64 13.12 3.47
CA GLN A 106 24.47 13.81 2.49
C GLN A 106 23.98 13.53 1.07
N GLY A 107 23.60 14.60 0.35
CA GLY A 107 23.28 14.53 -1.08
C GLY A 107 24.55 14.61 -1.92
N PHE A 108 24.69 13.72 -2.90
CA PHE A 108 25.75 13.81 -3.91
C PHE A 108 25.36 14.81 -5.02
N PRO A 109 26.30 15.61 -5.54
CA PRO A 109 26.04 16.47 -6.69
C PRO A 109 25.88 15.62 -7.96
N ALA A 110 24.87 15.93 -8.77
CA ALA A 110 24.75 15.39 -10.12
C ALA A 110 25.88 15.96 -10.99
N THR A 111 26.66 15.08 -11.61
CA THR A 111 27.65 15.40 -12.67
C THR A 111 27.01 16.07 -13.87
#